data_AF-A0A973U5A8-F1
#
_entry.id   AF-A0A973U5A8-F1
#
_cell.length_a   1.000
_cell.length_b   1.000
_cell.length_c   1.000
_cell.angle_alpha   90.00
_cell.angle_beta   90.00
_cell.angle_gamma   90.00
#
_symmetry.space_group_name_H-M   'P 1'
#
loop_
_entity.id
_entity.type
_entity.pdbx_description
1 polymer ?
#
loop_
_entity_poly.entity_id
_entity_poly.type
_entity_poly.pdbx_seq_one_letter_code
_entity_poly.pdbx_strand_id
1 'polypeptide(L)'
;AFAADAKRIGQWTAFRKYADETAVMFTPQAVWAHEFLANRKDPPKSIHWGPSASWVACDGRTAITRGPWATAAGKWSGHFTTVWMREPKGWRWVYDGGDELVAPTALPRKAKVERASCGGRDKIPREYREEVKPIAKIAGKPPADAGQGRSADGTLIYEWKVAASGERHFQAKLWNGRDYRTVVDQHVPAPKE
;
A
#
# COMPACT_ATOMS: atom_id res chain seq x y z
N ALA A 1 -10.53 -8.27 -6.37
CA ALA A 1 -11.74 -7.53 -5.96
C ALA A 1 -11.61 -6.05 -6.32
N PHE A 2 -10.73 -5.29 -5.67
CA PHE A 2 -10.51 -3.86 -5.92
C PHE A 2 -10.37 -3.45 -7.41
N ALA A 3 -9.39 -3.99 -8.15
CA ALA A 3 -9.16 -3.57 -9.54
C ALA A 3 -10.33 -3.92 -10.49
N ALA A 4 -11.11 -4.96 -10.17
CA ALA A 4 -12.33 -5.30 -10.91
C ALA A 4 -13.45 -4.31 -10.58
N ASP A 5 -13.60 -3.95 -9.30
CA ASP A 5 -14.54 -2.92 -8.87
C ASP A 5 -14.19 -1.54 -9.44
N ALA A 6 -12.92 -1.16 -9.47
CA ALA A 6 -12.49 0.08 -10.09
C ALA A 6 -12.97 0.20 -11.55
N LYS A 7 -12.99 -0.91 -12.31
CA LYS A 7 -13.54 -0.94 -13.68
C LYS A 7 -15.07 -0.91 -13.72
N ARG A 8 -15.73 -1.49 -12.72
CA ARG A 8 -17.18 -1.70 -12.69
C ARG A 8 -17.96 -0.53 -12.11
N ILE A 9 -17.45 0.09 -11.05
CA ILE A 9 -18.13 1.13 -10.27
C ILE A 9 -17.37 2.46 -10.23
N GLY A 10 -16.22 2.54 -10.92
CA GLY A 10 -15.36 3.73 -10.94
C GLY A 10 -14.17 3.61 -10.00
N GLN A 11 -13.05 4.21 -10.42
CA GLN A 11 -11.77 4.18 -9.71
C GLN A 11 -11.87 4.75 -8.29
N TRP A 12 -12.20 6.03 -8.12
CA TRP A 12 -12.28 6.66 -6.80
C TRP A 12 -13.41 6.09 -5.96
N THR A 13 -14.49 5.63 -6.58
CA THR A 13 -15.55 4.89 -5.88
C THR A 13 -15.02 3.57 -5.30
N ALA A 14 -14.21 2.82 -6.05
CA ALA A 14 -13.54 1.64 -5.52
C ALA A 14 -12.49 1.99 -4.45
N PHE A 15 -11.68 3.04 -4.63
CA PHE A 15 -10.74 3.49 -3.60
C PHE A 15 -11.45 3.76 -2.28
N ARG A 16 -12.53 4.56 -2.29
CA ARG A 16 -13.35 4.83 -1.09
C ARG A 16 -13.93 3.56 -0.48
N LYS A 17 -14.44 2.64 -1.30
CA LYS A 17 -15.04 1.38 -0.85
C LYS A 17 -14.05 0.49 -0.10
N TYR A 18 -12.79 0.48 -0.51
CA TYR A 18 -11.77 -0.43 0.03
C TYR A 18 -10.80 0.26 1.00
N ALA A 19 -10.88 1.58 1.20
CA ALA A 19 -10.06 2.29 2.18
C ALA A 19 -10.43 1.84 3.60
N ASP A 20 -9.40 1.62 4.41
CA ASP A 20 -9.50 1.63 5.88
C ASP A 20 -9.72 3.07 6.39
N GLU A 21 -10.34 3.22 7.55
CA GLU A 21 -10.63 4.53 8.16
C GLU A 21 -9.36 5.39 8.34
N THR A 22 -8.23 4.75 8.63
CA THR A 22 -6.92 5.37 8.83
C THR A 22 -6.03 5.32 7.59
N ALA A 23 -6.59 4.99 6.43
CA ALA A 23 -5.80 4.82 5.23
C ALA A 23 -5.15 6.13 4.75
N VAL A 24 -3.90 6.01 4.31
CA VAL A 24 -3.11 7.13 3.81
C VAL A 24 -2.85 7.04 2.30
N MET A 25 -2.86 8.20 1.65
CA MET A 25 -2.40 8.43 0.28
C MET A 25 -1.41 9.60 0.26
N PHE A 26 -0.84 9.94 -0.90
CA PHE A 26 0.23 10.95 -1.02
C PHE A 26 -0.03 11.94 -2.15
N THR A 27 -0.07 13.25 -1.85
CA THR A 27 -0.23 14.33 -2.84
C THR A 27 0.48 15.66 -2.50
N PRO A 28 1.82 15.76 -2.62
CA PRO A 28 2.82 14.69 -2.49
C PRO A 28 3.01 14.28 -1.02
N GLN A 29 2.56 15.12 -0.09
CA GLN A 29 2.53 14.85 1.35
C GLN A 29 1.47 13.82 1.70
N ALA A 30 1.61 13.18 2.86
CA ALA A 30 0.63 12.23 3.35
C ALA A 30 -0.73 12.92 3.56
N VAL A 31 -1.81 12.27 3.10
CA VAL A 31 -3.19 12.73 3.27
C VAL A 31 -4.08 11.60 3.72
N TRP A 32 -5.11 11.90 4.51
CA TRP A 32 -6.15 10.91 4.82
C TRP A 32 -6.92 10.58 3.55
N ALA A 33 -6.94 9.31 3.18
CA ALA A 33 -7.60 8.81 1.98
C ALA A 33 -9.07 9.26 1.90
N HIS A 34 -9.80 9.12 3.00
CA HIS A 34 -11.22 9.48 3.06
C HIS A 34 -11.47 10.97 2.79
N GLU A 35 -10.59 11.85 3.29
CA GLU A 35 -10.72 13.29 3.07
C GLU A 35 -10.34 13.66 1.65
N PHE A 36 -9.22 13.12 1.16
CA PHE A 36 -8.76 13.34 -0.20
C PHE A 36 -9.76 12.87 -1.27
N LEU A 37 -10.45 11.74 -1.01
CA LEU A 37 -11.34 11.10 -1.95
C LEU A 37 -12.81 11.53 -1.83
N ALA A 38 -13.22 12.21 -0.75
CA ALA A 38 -14.62 12.47 -0.42
C ALA A 38 -15.46 12.99 -1.60
N ASN A 39 -14.92 13.99 -2.30
CA ASN A 39 -15.62 14.70 -3.37
C ASN A 39 -15.04 14.43 -4.77
N ARG A 40 -14.12 13.47 -4.90
CA ARG A 40 -13.47 13.17 -6.19
C ARG A 40 -14.39 12.37 -7.10
N LYS A 41 -14.74 12.95 -8.24
CA LYS A 41 -15.48 12.30 -9.33
C LYS A 41 -14.59 11.28 -10.03
N ASP A 42 -15.14 10.12 -10.32
CA ASP A 42 -14.43 9.08 -11.07
C ASP A 42 -13.96 9.60 -12.44
N PRO A 43 -12.74 9.25 -12.86
CA PRO A 43 -12.32 9.51 -14.23
C PRO A 43 -13.19 8.70 -15.21
N PRO A 44 -13.36 9.13 -16.47
CA PRO A 44 -14.16 8.40 -17.46
C PRO A 44 -13.71 6.95 -17.68
N LYS A 45 -12.40 6.69 -17.53
CA LYS A 45 -11.82 5.36 -17.56
C LYS A 45 -10.85 5.20 -16.40
N SER A 46 -11.03 4.14 -15.63
CA SER A 46 -10.10 3.74 -14.57
C SER A 46 -8.76 3.32 -15.15
N ILE A 47 -7.69 3.58 -14.40
CA ILE A 47 -6.37 3.04 -14.75
C ILE A 47 -6.36 1.51 -14.61
N HIS A 48 -5.33 0.89 -15.16
CA HIS A 48 -5.09 -0.54 -15.10
C HIS A 48 -3.91 -0.81 -14.19
N TRP A 49 -4.15 -1.59 -13.15
CA TRP A 49 -3.09 -2.09 -12.27
C TRP A 49 -2.67 -3.48 -12.71
N GLY A 50 -1.36 -3.70 -12.80
CA GLY A 50 -0.78 -5.02 -12.96
C GLY A 50 0.16 -5.30 -11.80
N PRO A 51 -0.31 -5.85 -10.66
CA PRO A 51 0.57 -6.24 -9.58
C PRO A 51 1.62 -7.24 -10.09
N SER A 52 2.90 -6.89 -10.00
CA SER A 52 4.03 -7.76 -10.36
C SER A 52 4.47 -8.61 -9.17
N ALA A 53 4.28 -8.12 -7.95
CA ALA A 53 4.64 -8.81 -6.72
C ALA A 53 3.55 -8.68 -5.66
N SER A 54 3.41 -9.72 -4.84
CA SER A 54 2.56 -9.75 -3.66
C SER A 54 3.29 -10.47 -2.52
N TRP A 55 3.48 -9.81 -1.40
CA TRP A 55 4.04 -10.40 -0.18
C TRP A 55 2.94 -10.53 0.86
N VAL A 56 2.78 -11.71 1.44
CA VAL A 56 1.65 -12.05 2.31
C VAL A 56 2.18 -12.54 3.66
N ALA A 57 1.60 -12.06 4.75
CA ALA A 57 1.84 -12.60 6.08
C ALA A 57 1.51 -14.11 6.14
N CYS A 58 2.12 -14.84 7.07
CA CYS A 58 1.89 -16.27 7.25
C CYS A 58 0.39 -16.57 7.43
N ASP A 59 -0.30 -15.80 8.29
CA ASP A 59 -1.73 -15.90 8.58
C ASP A 59 -2.66 -15.54 7.40
N GLY A 60 -2.12 -14.97 6.32
CA GLY A 60 -2.86 -14.59 5.12
C GLY A 60 -3.79 -13.39 5.29
N ARG A 61 -3.66 -12.62 6.37
CA ARG A 61 -4.54 -11.48 6.69
C ARG A 61 -3.94 -10.13 6.37
N THR A 62 -2.64 -10.06 6.09
CA THR A 62 -1.97 -8.84 5.62
C THR A 62 -1.20 -9.15 4.35
N ALA A 63 -1.26 -8.24 3.37
CA ALA A 63 -0.51 -8.38 2.13
C ALA A 63 -0.02 -7.02 1.62
N ILE A 64 1.12 -7.02 0.93
CA ILE A 64 1.62 -5.85 0.19
C ILE A 64 1.63 -6.22 -1.27
N THR A 65 0.98 -5.41 -2.11
CA THR A 65 1.05 -5.55 -3.56
C THR A 65 1.83 -4.41 -4.18
N ARG A 66 2.72 -4.72 -5.12
CA ARG A 66 3.47 -3.73 -5.90
C ARG A 66 3.38 -4.07 -7.39
N GLY A 67 3.39 -3.05 -8.23
CA GLY A 67 3.51 -3.26 -9.68
C GLY A 67 3.32 -1.97 -10.47
N PRO A 68 3.37 -2.07 -11.81
CA PRO A 68 3.02 -0.97 -12.67
C PRO A 68 1.52 -0.69 -12.69
N TRP A 69 1.17 0.57 -12.92
CA TRP A 69 -0.14 0.98 -13.39
C TRP A 69 -0.01 1.73 -14.71
N ALA A 70 -1.06 1.71 -15.53
CA ALA A 70 -1.13 2.50 -16.76
C ALA A 70 -2.54 3.04 -16.96
N THR A 71 -2.66 4.24 -17.51
CA THR A 71 -3.93 4.77 -18.00
C THR A 71 -4.50 3.88 -19.09
N ALA A 72 -5.82 3.89 -19.27
CA ALA A 72 -6.48 3.07 -20.29
C ALA A 72 -5.97 3.34 -21.73
N ALA A 73 -5.45 4.55 -21.99
CA ALA A 73 -4.85 4.92 -23.27
C ALA A 73 -3.35 4.60 -23.37
N GLY A 74 -2.72 4.11 -22.29
CA GLY A 74 -1.28 3.82 -22.24
C GLY A 74 -0.36 5.05 -22.23
N LYS A 75 -0.92 6.27 -22.28
CA LYS A 75 -0.17 7.54 -22.34
C LYS A 75 0.64 7.82 -21.07
N TRP A 76 0.06 7.51 -19.92
CA TRP A 76 0.68 7.67 -18.61
C TRP A 76 0.75 6.35 -17.89
N SER A 77 1.83 6.14 -17.17
CA SER A 77 2.09 4.94 -16.39
C SER A 77 2.94 5.27 -15.19
N GLY A 78 2.91 4.40 -14.20
CA GLY A 78 3.69 4.55 -13.00
C GLY A 78 3.85 3.25 -12.26
N HIS A 79 4.26 3.34 -11.01
CA HIS A 79 4.22 2.20 -10.09
C HIS A 79 3.26 2.49 -8.93
N PHE A 80 2.79 1.44 -8.30
CA PHE A 80 2.05 1.52 -7.05
C PHE A 80 2.60 0.51 -6.03
N THR A 81 2.39 0.81 -4.77
CA THR A 81 2.55 -0.06 -3.61
C THR A 81 1.33 0.13 -2.73
N THR A 82 0.61 -0.95 -2.45
CA THR A 82 -0.59 -0.93 -1.61
C THR A 82 -0.42 -1.93 -0.48
N VAL A 83 -0.70 -1.50 0.75
CA VAL A 83 -0.77 -2.39 1.91
C VAL A 83 -2.24 -2.74 2.18
N TRP A 84 -2.52 -4.03 2.24
CA TRP A 84 -3.84 -4.61 2.44
C TRP A 84 -3.94 -5.30 3.79
N MET A 85 -5.04 -5.10 4.49
CA MET A 85 -5.40 -5.79 5.72
C MET A 85 -6.78 -6.43 5.57
N ARG A 86 -6.95 -7.64 6.09
CA ARG A 86 -8.19 -8.41 6.00
C ARG A 86 -9.01 -8.19 7.28
N GLU A 87 -10.09 -7.46 7.12
CA GLU A 87 -11.14 -7.31 8.12
C GLU A 87 -12.19 -8.43 8.00
N PRO A 88 -13.08 -8.61 9.01
CA PRO A 88 -14.19 -9.56 8.92
C PRO A 88 -15.06 -9.36 7.67
N LYS A 89 -15.26 -8.11 7.24
CA LYS A 89 -16.09 -7.74 6.08
C LYS A 89 -15.36 -7.82 4.74
N GLY A 90 -14.05 -8.08 4.73
CA GLY A 90 -13.24 -8.19 3.51
C GLY A 90 -11.89 -7.48 3.62
N TRP A 91 -11.20 -7.36 2.50
CA TRP A 91 -9.93 -6.64 2.44
C TRP A 91 -10.15 -5.12 2.44
N ARG A 92 -9.35 -4.41 3.23
CA ARG A 92 -9.14 -2.97 3.17
C ARG A 92 -7.70 -2.64 2.84
N TRP A 93 -7.45 -1.47 2.27
CA TRP A 93 -6.10 -0.93 2.13
C TRP A 93 -5.88 0.18 3.16
N VAL A 94 -4.69 0.22 3.74
CA VAL A 94 -4.27 1.20 4.79
C VAL A 94 -3.20 2.16 4.29
N TYR A 95 -2.55 1.81 3.18
CA TYR A 95 -1.53 2.63 2.52
C TYR A 95 -1.68 2.40 1.02
N ASP A 96 -1.77 3.47 0.25
CA ASP A 96 -1.63 3.43 -1.21
C ASP A 96 -0.67 4.53 -1.65
N GLY A 97 0.49 4.13 -2.15
CA GLY A 97 1.56 5.01 -2.59
C GLY A 97 1.98 4.67 -4.01
N GLY A 98 2.34 5.68 -4.78
CA GLY A 98 2.77 5.51 -6.16
C GLY A 98 3.33 6.80 -6.73
N ASP A 99 3.94 6.65 -7.90
CA ASP A 99 4.37 7.78 -8.71
C ASP A 99 4.34 7.44 -10.19
N GLU A 100 4.37 8.47 -11.02
CA GLU A 100 4.51 8.35 -12.46
C GLU A 100 5.93 7.88 -12.83
N LEU A 101 6.02 7.06 -13.87
CA LEU A 101 7.27 6.60 -14.45
C LEU A 101 7.48 7.28 -15.80
N VAL A 102 8.71 7.72 -16.06
CA VAL A 102 9.11 8.32 -17.34
C VAL A 102 8.95 7.32 -18.49
N ALA A 103 9.31 6.05 -18.24
CA ALA A 103 9.21 4.97 -19.21
C ALA A 103 8.04 4.03 -18.87
N PRO A 104 7.15 3.73 -19.83
CA PRO A 104 6.09 2.75 -19.64
C PRO A 104 6.62 1.37 -19.27
N THR A 105 5.97 0.76 -18.29
CA THR A 105 6.25 -0.61 -17.86
C THR A 105 5.07 -1.51 -18.22
N ALA A 106 5.34 -2.65 -18.84
CA ALA A 106 4.30 -3.61 -19.21
C ALA A 106 3.54 -4.12 -17.97
N LEU A 107 2.21 -4.19 -18.07
CA LEU A 107 1.38 -4.73 -17.00
C LEU A 107 1.51 -6.26 -16.96
N PRO A 108 2.01 -6.85 -15.86
CA PRO A 108 2.09 -8.30 -15.72
C PRO A 108 0.69 -8.91 -15.64
N ARG A 109 0.54 -10.12 -16.19
CA ARG A 109 -0.73 -10.89 -16.10
C ARG A 109 -0.93 -11.54 -14.73
N LYS A 110 0.16 -11.88 -14.03
CA LYS A 110 0.14 -12.53 -12.72
C LYS A 110 1.26 -11.97 -11.85
N ALA A 111 0.95 -11.76 -10.57
CA ALA A 111 1.93 -11.39 -9.57
C ALA A 111 2.74 -12.61 -9.14
N LYS A 112 4.04 -12.43 -8.88
CA LYS A 112 4.80 -13.36 -8.05
C LYS A 112 4.33 -13.21 -6.61
N VAL A 113 3.81 -14.28 -6.04
CA VAL A 113 3.32 -14.29 -4.65
C VAL A 113 4.37 -14.94 -3.76
N GLU A 114 4.71 -14.27 -2.68
CA GLU A 114 5.57 -14.80 -1.63
C GLU A 114 4.84 -14.72 -0.28
N ARG A 115 4.90 -15.79 0.50
CA ARG A 115 4.28 -15.87 1.83
C ARG A 115 5.36 -15.97 2.88
N ALA A 116 5.21 -15.24 3.98
CA ALA A 116 6.09 -15.34 5.13
C ALA A 116 6.08 -16.77 5.71
N SER A 117 7.20 -17.18 6.29
CA SER A 117 7.25 -18.44 7.01
C SER A 117 6.41 -18.35 8.29
N CYS A 118 5.69 -19.43 8.61
CA CYS A 118 5.01 -19.58 9.89
C CYS A 118 5.94 -20.13 10.99
N GLY A 119 7.12 -20.63 10.63
CA GLY A 119 8.08 -21.21 11.57
C GLY A 119 8.82 -20.14 12.38
N GLY A 120 9.29 -20.51 13.58
CA GLY A 120 10.16 -19.66 14.40
C GLY A 120 9.52 -18.34 14.85
N ARG A 121 8.19 -18.22 14.85
CA ARG A 121 7.49 -16.98 15.26
C ARG A 121 7.75 -16.61 16.73
N ASP A 122 8.06 -17.60 17.55
CA ASP A 122 8.57 -17.46 18.93
C ASP A 122 9.94 -16.76 19.02
N LYS A 123 10.59 -16.49 17.88
CA LYS A 123 11.84 -15.72 17.76
C LYS A 123 11.65 -14.31 17.20
N ILE A 124 10.43 -13.97 16.73
CA ILE A 124 10.14 -12.61 16.27
C ILE A 124 10.33 -11.64 17.45
N PRO A 125 11.12 -10.56 17.35
CA PRO A 125 11.32 -9.62 18.45
C PRO A 125 9.99 -9.16 19.07
N ARG A 126 9.94 -9.01 20.39
CA ARG A 126 8.69 -8.72 21.13
C ARG A 126 8.06 -7.41 20.65
N GLU A 127 8.89 -6.42 20.37
CA GLU A 127 8.52 -5.14 19.80
C GLU A 127 7.80 -5.24 18.46
N TYR A 128 7.88 -6.37 17.74
CA TYR A 128 7.15 -6.67 16.50
C TYR A 128 5.95 -7.61 16.71
N ARG A 129 5.79 -8.18 17.90
CA ARG A 129 4.60 -8.95 18.29
C ARG A 129 3.50 -8.09 18.89
N GLU A 130 3.87 -6.96 19.48
CA GLU A 130 2.91 -6.00 20.01
C GLU A 130 2.11 -5.35 18.87
N GLU A 131 0.82 -5.14 19.07
CA GLU A 131 -0.02 -4.48 18.07
C GLU A 131 0.44 -3.03 17.88
N VAL A 132 0.71 -2.63 16.63
CA VAL A 132 0.93 -1.21 16.33
C VAL A 132 -0.43 -0.60 16.20
N LYS A 133 -0.75 0.31 17.13
CA LYS A 133 -1.92 1.16 16.97
C LYS A 133 -1.75 1.95 15.67
N PRO A 134 -2.75 1.94 14.76
CA PRO A 134 -2.77 2.81 13.60
C PRO A 134 -2.46 4.25 14.01
N ILE A 135 -1.89 5.05 13.10
CA ILE A 135 -1.71 6.49 13.35
C ILE A 135 -3.05 7.05 13.77
N ALA A 136 -3.12 7.59 14.99
CA ALA A 136 -4.36 8.16 15.50
C ALA A 136 -4.80 9.29 14.55
N LYS A 137 -5.96 9.13 13.94
CA LYS A 137 -6.56 10.19 13.15
C LYS A 137 -7.00 11.31 14.09
N ILE A 138 -6.28 12.42 14.07
CA ILE A 138 -6.65 13.63 14.80
C ILE A 138 -7.52 14.49 13.88
N ALA A 139 -8.74 14.80 14.33
CA ALA A 139 -9.67 15.61 13.55
C ALA A 139 -9.02 16.96 13.14
N GLY A 140 -9.09 17.28 11.84
CA GLY A 140 -8.54 18.52 11.29
C GLY A 140 -7.01 18.56 11.17
N LYS A 141 -6.30 17.45 11.41
CA LYS A 141 -4.86 17.34 11.19
C LYS A 141 -4.55 16.35 10.07
N PRO A 142 -3.52 16.61 9.24
CA PRO A 142 -3.05 15.61 8.28
C PRO A 142 -2.47 14.38 9.00
N PRO A 143 -2.27 13.26 8.30
CA PRO A 143 -1.41 12.19 8.79
C PRO A 143 -0.03 12.72 9.19
N ALA A 144 0.64 12.01 10.10
CA ALA A 144 2.04 12.28 10.40
C ALA A 144 2.93 12.03 9.16
N ASP A 145 4.12 12.63 9.16
CA ASP A 145 5.10 12.47 8.07
C ASP A 145 5.76 11.09 8.04
N ALA A 146 5.45 10.22 8.99
CA ALA A 146 5.89 8.84 9.01
C ALA A 146 4.83 7.93 9.63
N GLY A 147 4.85 6.66 9.22
CA GLY A 147 3.98 5.62 9.73
C GLY A 147 4.61 4.25 9.69
N GLN A 148 4.12 3.36 10.52
CA GLN A 148 4.53 1.96 10.55
C GLN A 148 3.31 1.07 10.78
N GLY A 149 3.43 -0.19 10.36
CA GLY A 149 2.42 -1.19 10.60
C GLY A 149 2.98 -2.60 10.44
N ARG A 150 2.15 -3.58 10.77
CA ARG A 150 2.53 -5.00 10.73
C ARG A 150 1.31 -5.89 10.65
N SER A 151 1.53 -7.13 10.24
CA SER A 151 0.53 -8.18 10.35
C SER A 151 0.29 -8.58 11.80
N ALA A 152 -0.91 -9.08 12.10
CA ALA A 152 -1.28 -9.55 13.43
C ALA A 152 -0.39 -10.70 13.93
N ASP A 153 0.15 -11.50 13.01
CA ASP A 153 1.09 -12.57 13.33
C ASP A 153 2.57 -12.12 13.41
N GLY A 154 2.84 -10.83 13.19
CA GLY A 154 4.15 -10.19 13.17
C GLY A 154 5.00 -10.50 11.94
N THR A 155 4.60 -11.42 11.07
CA THR A 155 5.49 -11.96 10.02
C THR A 155 5.70 -11.04 8.82
N LEU A 156 4.95 -9.95 8.71
CA LEU A 156 5.11 -8.90 7.72
C LEU A 156 5.09 -7.55 8.44
N ILE A 157 6.14 -6.77 8.29
CA ILE A 157 6.26 -5.42 8.87
C ILE A 157 6.54 -4.41 7.77
N TYR A 158 6.08 -3.18 7.94
CA TYR A 158 6.35 -2.09 7.01
C TYR A 158 6.42 -0.74 7.72
N GLU A 159 7.10 0.18 7.08
CA GLU A 159 7.20 1.58 7.48
C GLU A 159 7.22 2.47 6.25
N TRP A 160 6.82 3.72 6.44
CA TRP A 160 6.89 4.75 5.42
C TRP A 160 7.21 6.09 6.05
N LYS A 161 7.82 6.97 5.25
CA LYS A 161 8.08 8.36 5.59
C LYS A 161 7.91 9.24 4.37
N VAL A 162 7.56 10.49 4.59
CA VAL A 162 7.57 11.56 3.60
C VAL A 162 8.37 12.74 4.17
N ALA A 163 9.31 13.26 3.38
CA ALA A 163 10.09 14.43 3.75
C ALA A 163 9.30 15.71 3.44
N ALA A 164 9.70 16.84 4.04
CA ALA A 164 9.12 18.15 3.72
C ALA A 164 9.19 18.49 2.22
N SER A 165 10.20 17.98 1.50
CA SER A 165 10.34 18.10 0.04
C SER A 165 9.32 17.28 -0.76
N GLY A 166 8.61 16.35 -0.14
CA GLY A 166 7.72 15.39 -0.80
C GLY A 166 8.41 14.11 -1.26
N GLU A 167 9.71 13.95 -1.01
CA GLU A 167 10.39 12.65 -1.15
C GLU A 167 9.74 11.62 -0.23
N ARG A 168 9.50 10.41 -0.73
CA ARG A 168 8.85 9.34 0.02
C ARG A 168 9.74 8.10 0.06
N HIS A 169 9.72 7.42 1.19
CA HIS A 169 10.35 6.11 1.34
C HIS A 169 9.36 5.14 1.97
N PHE A 170 9.26 3.95 1.40
CA PHE A 170 8.48 2.83 1.91
C PHE A 170 9.38 1.61 2.00
N GLN A 171 9.43 0.98 3.17
CA GLN A 171 10.17 -0.25 3.39
C GLN A 171 9.25 -1.32 3.98
N ALA A 172 9.39 -2.55 3.51
CA ALA A 172 8.72 -3.71 4.09
C ALA A 172 9.66 -4.89 4.23
N LYS A 173 9.47 -5.65 5.31
CA LYS A 173 10.23 -6.86 5.62
C LYS A 173 9.30 -8.04 5.86
N LEU A 174 9.77 -9.22 5.47
CA LEU A 174 9.04 -10.47 5.57
C LEU A 174 9.85 -11.50 6.38
N TRP A 175 9.19 -12.18 7.30
CA TRP A 175 9.80 -13.20 8.14
C TRP A 175 10.07 -14.48 7.35
N ASN A 176 11.31 -14.96 7.39
CA ASN A 176 11.73 -16.17 6.67
C ASN A 176 11.74 -17.45 7.55
N GLY A 177 11.45 -17.33 8.85
CA GLY A 177 11.54 -18.42 9.83
C GLY A 177 12.65 -18.25 10.87
N ARG A 178 13.57 -17.31 10.62
CA ARG A 178 14.74 -17.03 11.45
C ARG A 178 14.97 -15.53 11.65
N ASP A 179 14.79 -14.74 10.61
CA ASP A 179 15.03 -13.30 10.58
C ASP A 179 14.12 -12.60 9.57
N TYR A 180 14.12 -11.26 9.62
CA TYR A 180 13.38 -10.43 8.67
C TYR A 180 14.23 -10.11 7.45
N ARG A 181 13.70 -10.44 6.27
CA ARG A 181 14.28 -10.05 4.99
C ARG A 181 13.55 -8.84 4.41
N THR A 182 14.28 -7.81 3.99
CA THR A 182 13.69 -6.71 3.22
C THR A 182 13.16 -7.22 1.90
N VAL A 183 11.86 -7.02 1.66
CA VAL A 183 11.14 -7.45 0.45
C VAL A 183 10.72 -6.27 -0.41
N VAL A 184 10.54 -5.10 0.20
CA VAL A 184 10.34 -3.83 -0.50
C VAL A 184 11.24 -2.80 0.13
N ASP A 185 11.99 -2.10 -0.71
CA ASP A 185 12.70 -0.87 -0.36
C ASP A 185 12.46 0.09 -1.52
N GLN A 186 11.62 1.09 -1.29
CA GLN A 186 11.08 1.94 -2.34
C GLN A 186 11.33 3.39 -1.99
N HIS A 187 12.10 4.06 -2.84
CA HIS A 187 12.30 5.50 -2.81
C HIS A 187 11.52 6.13 -3.96
N VAL A 188 10.78 7.18 -3.65
CA VAL A 188 10.12 8.03 -4.62
C VAL A 188 10.70 9.42 -4.45
N PRO A 189 11.35 9.99 -5.49
CA PRO A 189 11.95 11.31 -5.39
C PRO A 189 10.91 12.39 -5.10
N ALA A 190 11.37 13.54 -4.62
CA ALA A 190 10.52 14.72 -4.54
C ALA A 190 9.96 15.07 -5.94
N PRO A 191 8.72 15.59 -6.04
CA PRO A 191 8.18 16.10 -7.29
C PRO A 191 9.11 17.16 -7.90
N LYS A 192 9.17 17.21 -9.23
CA LYS A 192 9.87 18.30 -9.92
C LYS A 192 9.00 19.56 -9.83
N GLU A 193 9.63 20.70 -9.55
CA GLU A 193 9.01 22.04 -9.59
C GLU A 193 8.53 22.43 -10.99
#